data_AF-A0A8J3Q1W3-F1
#
_entry.id   AF-A0A8J3Q1W3-F1
#
_cell.length_a   1.000
_cell.length_b   1.000
_cell.length_c   1.000
_cell.angle_alpha   90.00
_cell.angle_beta   90.00
_cell.angle_gamma   90.00
#
_symmetry.space_group_name_H-M   'P 1'
#
loop_
_entity.id
_entity.type
_entity.pdbx_description
1 polymer ?
#
loop_
_entity_poly.entity_id
_entity_poly.type
_entity_poly.pdbx_seq_one_letter_code
_entity_poly.pdbx_strand_id
1 'polypeptide(L)'
;MMVVTSNEVPGFEIGAVYGEVFGLTVRAMTIGTTFSAGLRAMSGGEIPEMSRLLAESRNQAMARMVEQAKARGGNAIVAMRFDTGSFQQWTEVCAYGTAVWVTPVSDFAKANFKKLVD
;
A
#
# COMPACT_ATOMS: atom_id res chain seq x y z
N MET A 1 -11.16 -1.68 4.46
CA MET A 1 -10.59 -0.50 5.14
C MET A 1 -10.26 0.51 4.07
N MET A 2 -10.82 1.71 4.15
CA MET A 2 -10.52 2.78 3.20
C MET A 2 -9.04 3.20 3.30
N VAL A 3 -8.34 3.21 2.17
CA VAL A 3 -6.96 3.69 2.07
C VAL A 3 -6.89 4.68 0.91
N VAL A 4 -6.45 5.89 1.18
CA VAL A 4 -6.37 6.95 0.17
C VAL A 4 -5.00 7.61 0.14
N THR A 5 -4.63 8.12 -1.04
CA THR A 5 -3.39 8.88 -1.23
C THR A 5 -3.58 10.37 -0.93
N SER A 6 -4.82 10.86 -0.85
CA SER A 6 -5.13 12.22 -0.41
C SER A 6 -4.94 12.38 1.10
N ASN A 7 -4.71 13.61 1.54
CA ASN A 7 -4.63 13.94 2.98
C ASN A 7 -6.03 14.03 3.61
N GLU A 8 -7.04 14.31 2.80
CA GLU A 8 -8.44 14.47 3.18
C GLU A 8 -9.32 13.41 2.52
N VAL A 9 -10.51 13.20 3.07
CA VAL A 9 -11.51 12.26 2.54
C VAL A 9 -12.83 13.02 2.34
N PRO A 10 -13.07 13.65 1.17
CA PRO A 10 -14.29 14.40 0.93
C PRO A 10 -15.57 13.59 1.20
N GLY A 11 -16.53 14.20 1.88
CA GLY A 11 -17.75 13.53 2.34
C GLY A 11 -17.60 12.83 3.70
N PHE A 12 -16.41 12.83 4.28
CA PHE A 12 -16.12 12.32 5.62
C PHE A 12 -15.40 13.40 6.45
N GLU A 13 -15.50 13.25 7.77
CA GLU A 13 -14.77 14.04 8.76
C GLU A 13 -13.77 13.13 9.49
N ILE A 14 -12.53 13.58 9.66
CA ILE A 14 -11.51 12.90 10.47
C ILE A 14 -11.76 13.25 11.95
N GLY A 15 -12.30 12.30 12.71
CA GLY A 15 -12.60 12.49 14.14
C GLY A 15 -11.44 12.14 15.08
N ALA A 16 -10.48 11.33 14.64
CA ALA A 16 -9.29 11.00 15.41
C ALA A 16 -8.10 10.64 14.51
N VAL A 17 -6.88 10.87 15.01
CA VAL A 17 -5.62 10.51 14.36
C VAL A 17 -4.84 9.56 15.28
N TYR A 18 -4.45 8.40 14.77
CA TYR A 18 -3.75 7.33 15.52
C TYR A 18 -2.25 7.24 15.19
N GLY A 19 -1.73 8.26 14.50
CA GLY A 19 -0.33 8.35 14.10
C GLY A 19 0.00 7.56 12.83
N GLU A 20 1.29 7.43 12.59
CA GLU A 20 1.87 6.76 11.43
C GLU A 20 1.62 5.25 11.48
N VAL A 21 1.40 4.66 10.31
CA VAL A 21 1.38 3.21 10.11
C VAL A 21 2.20 2.84 8.89
N PHE A 22 2.79 1.66 8.91
CA PHE A 22 3.60 1.14 7.83
C PHE A 22 3.52 -0.39 7.74
N GLY A 23 3.86 -0.91 6.58
CA GLY A 23 4.07 -2.32 6.32
C GLY A 23 5.21 -2.48 5.33
N LEU A 24 6.16 -3.35 5.67
CA LEU A 24 7.41 -3.52 4.93
C LEU A 24 7.53 -4.96 4.45
N THR A 25 8.10 -5.17 3.27
CA THR A 25 8.47 -6.48 2.76
C THR A 25 9.80 -6.40 2.03
N VAL A 26 10.60 -7.46 2.16
CA VAL A 26 11.86 -7.63 1.43
C VAL A 26 11.78 -8.96 0.70
N ARG A 27 12.08 -8.96 -0.61
CA ARG A 27 12.11 -10.17 -1.43
C ARG A 27 13.45 -10.35 -2.12
N ALA A 28 13.97 -11.57 -2.06
CA ALA A 28 15.08 -12.01 -2.88
C ALA A 28 14.62 -12.19 -4.32
N MET A 29 15.45 -11.76 -5.27
CA MET A 29 15.37 -12.21 -6.65
C MET A 29 16.10 -13.55 -6.75
N THR A 30 15.43 -14.56 -7.30
CA THR A 30 16.03 -15.87 -7.53
C THR A 30 16.93 -15.83 -8.76
N ILE A 31 17.97 -16.67 -8.82
CA ILE A 31 18.91 -16.73 -9.96
C ILE A 31 18.20 -16.87 -11.32
N GLY A 32 17.09 -17.61 -11.37
CA GLY A 32 16.27 -17.77 -12.59
C GLY A 32 15.59 -16.48 -13.07
N THR A 33 15.11 -15.63 -12.15
CA THR A 33 14.57 -14.31 -12.48
C THR A 33 15.66 -13.32 -12.88
N THR A 34 16.85 -13.43 -12.28
CA THR A 34 18.00 -12.57 -12.62
C THR A 34 18.53 -12.84 -14.03
N PHE A 35 18.57 -14.12 -14.46
CA PHE A 35 19.04 -14.50 -15.79
C PHE A 35 18.06 -14.12 -16.92
N SER A 36 16.76 -14.37 -16.74
CA SER A 36 15.73 -13.97 -17.72
C SER A 36 15.58 -12.45 -17.82
N ALA A 37 15.73 -11.74 -16.69
CA ALA A 37 15.79 -10.29 -16.64
C ALA A 37 17.01 -9.74 -17.41
N GLY A 38 18.19 -10.35 -17.27
CA GLY A 38 19.39 -9.93 -17.98
C GLY A 38 19.26 -10.00 -19.51
N LEU A 39 18.70 -11.09 -20.03
CA LEU A 39 18.44 -11.26 -21.46
C LEU A 39 17.39 -10.28 -22.00
N ARG A 40 16.30 -10.04 -21.26
CA ARG A 40 15.22 -9.11 -21.67
C ARG A 40 15.60 -7.64 -21.50
N ALA A 41 16.39 -7.30 -20.49
CA ALA A 41 16.90 -5.94 -20.27
C ALA A 41 17.78 -5.47 -21.43
N MET A 42 18.57 -6.36 -22.03
CA MET A 42 19.34 -6.06 -23.26
C MET A 42 18.44 -5.71 -24.45
N SER A 43 17.21 -6.23 -24.49
CA SER A 43 16.20 -5.91 -25.51
C SER A 43 15.28 -4.75 -25.14
N GLY A 44 15.43 -4.15 -23.94
CA GLY A 44 14.68 -2.98 -23.48
C GLY A 44 13.18 -3.22 -23.18
N GLY A 45 12.75 -4.48 -23.11
CA GLY A 45 11.35 -4.84 -22.86
C GLY A 45 10.98 -4.97 -21.38
N GLU A 46 9.67 -4.99 -21.10
CA GLU A 46 9.15 -5.33 -19.77
C GLU A 46 9.59 -6.74 -19.34
N ILE A 47 9.75 -6.95 -18.03
CA ILE A 47 9.95 -8.27 -17.43
C ILE A 47 8.70 -8.59 -16.58
N PRO A 48 7.66 -9.22 -17.17
CA PRO A 48 6.38 -9.44 -16.49
C PRO A 48 6.48 -10.17 -15.15
N GLU A 49 7.45 -11.08 -15.01
CA GLU A 49 7.70 -11.81 -13.77
C GLU A 49 8.15 -10.86 -12.65
N MET A 50 8.96 -9.85 -12.97
CA MET A 50 9.37 -8.81 -12.02
C MET A 50 8.21 -7.87 -11.68
N SER A 51 7.41 -7.47 -12.68
CA SER A 51 6.18 -6.69 -12.46
C SER A 51 5.23 -7.41 -11.50
N ARG A 52 5.03 -8.73 -11.69
CA ARG A 52 4.21 -9.56 -10.80
C ARG A 52 4.77 -9.62 -9.39
N LEU A 53 6.09 -9.85 -9.24
CA LEU A 53 6.73 -9.92 -7.92
C LEU A 53 6.60 -8.60 -7.14
N LEU A 54 6.78 -7.46 -7.83
CA LEU A 54 6.62 -6.15 -7.21
C LEU A 54 5.16 -5.86 -6.82
N ALA A 55 4.20 -6.26 -7.65
CA ALA A 55 2.78 -6.15 -7.32
C ALA A 55 2.41 -6.97 -6.07
N GLU A 56 2.90 -8.20 -5.96
CA GLU A 56 2.71 -9.03 -4.76
C GLU A 56 3.37 -8.42 -3.53
N SER A 57 4.59 -7.89 -3.65
CA SER A 57 5.27 -7.18 -2.57
C SER A 57 4.46 -5.97 -2.09
N ARG A 58 3.92 -5.16 -3.02
CA ARG A 58 3.06 -4.02 -2.69
C ARG A 58 1.81 -4.46 -1.92
N ASN A 59 1.13 -5.50 -2.37
CA ASN A 59 -0.07 -6.01 -1.71
C ASN A 59 0.24 -6.52 -0.29
N GLN A 60 1.37 -7.21 -0.11
CA GLN A 60 1.80 -7.69 1.20
C GLN A 60 2.17 -6.55 2.15
N ALA A 61 2.89 -5.53 1.66
CA ALA A 61 3.21 -4.33 2.42
C ALA A 61 1.95 -3.57 2.85
N MET A 62 0.99 -3.37 1.94
CA MET A 62 -0.29 -2.74 2.26
C MET A 62 -1.10 -3.55 3.29
N ALA A 63 -1.15 -4.87 3.16
CA ALA A 63 -1.88 -5.72 4.11
C ALA A 63 -1.35 -5.53 5.54
N ARG A 64 -0.02 -5.54 5.71
CA ARG A 64 0.65 -5.29 7.00
C ARG A 64 0.37 -3.89 7.57
N MET A 65 0.40 -2.87 6.71
CA MET A 65 0.05 -1.50 7.10
C MET A 65 -1.42 -1.40 7.57
N VAL A 66 -2.33 -2.06 6.87
CA VAL A 66 -3.76 -2.12 7.24
C VAL A 66 -3.97 -2.87 8.56
N GLU A 67 -3.26 -3.97 8.78
CA GLU A 67 -3.28 -4.68 10.07
C GLU A 67 -2.81 -3.76 11.21
N GLN A 68 -1.73 -3.00 11.00
CA GLN A 68 -1.24 -2.05 11.99
C GLN A 68 -2.25 -0.92 12.26
N ALA A 69 -2.91 -0.38 11.22
CA ALA A 69 -3.97 0.62 11.38
C ALA A 69 -5.16 0.10 12.17
N LYS A 70 -5.61 -1.13 11.89
CA LYS A 70 -6.67 -1.81 12.65
C LYS A 70 -6.27 -2.00 14.11
N ALA A 71 -5.03 -2.44 14.38
CA ALA A 71 -4.53 -2.65 15.73
C ALA A 71 -4.46 -1.35 16.54
N ARG A 72 -4.26 -0.20 15.88
CA ARG A 72 -4.30 1.13 16.52
C ARG A 72 -5.72 1.71 16.67
N GLY A 73 -6.74 1.04 16.15
CA GLY A 73 -8.14 1.49 16.21
C GLY A 73 -8.58 2.41 15.07
N GLY A 74 -7.75 2.58 14.03
CA GLY A 74 -8.13 3.32 12.82
C GLY A 74 -9.14 2.56 11.95
N ASN A 75 -10.02 3.28 11.27
CA ASN A 75 -10.94 2.73 10.27
C ASN A 75 -10.61 3.18 8.82
N ALA A 76 -9.65 4.09 8.66
CA ALA A 76 -9.12 4.52 7.37
C ALA A 76 -7.63 4.89 7.48
N ILE A 77 -6.96 4.95 6.33
CA ILE A 77 -5.58 5.43 6.17
C ILE A 77 -5.55 6.56 5.14
N VAL A 78 -5.02 7.72 5.52
CA VAL A 78 -4.81 8.87 4.62
C VAL A 78 -3.33 9.06 4.31
N ALA A 79 -3.05 9.90 3.32
CA ALA A 79 -1.69 10.22 2.87
C ALA A 79 -0.85 8.96 2.56
N MET A 80 -1.49 7.89 2.06
CA MET A 80 -0.80 6.64 1.79
C MET A 80 0.23 6.80 0.67
N ARG A 81 1.43 6.27 0.88
CA ARG A 81 2.54 6.26 -0.09
C ARG A 81 3.23 4.90 -0.10
N PHE A 82 3.94 4.63 -1.19
CA PHE A 82 4.95 3.58 -1.23
C PHE A 82 6.34 4.22 -1.22
N ASP A 83 7.25 3.59 -0.48
CA ASP A 83 8.68 3.70 -0.67
C ASP A 83 9.21 2.37 -1.19
N THR A 84 10.26 2.41 -2.01
CA THR A 84 10.86 1.22 -2.61
C THR A 84 12.37 1.35 -2.63
N GLY A 85 13.05 0.31 -2.18
CA GLY A 85 14.50 0.19 -2.22
C GLY A 85 14.94 -1.05 -2.99
N SER A 86 16.17 -1.04 -3.48
CA SER A 86 16.84 -2.27 -3.93
C SER A 86 18.27 -2.29 -3.41
N PHE A 87 18.70 -3.47 -2.98
CA PHE A 87 20.06 -3.69 -2.53
C PHE A 87 20.53 -5.04 -3.05
N GLN A 88 21.57 -5.04 -3.89
CA GLN A 88 22.05 -6.24 -4.57
C GLN A 88 20.92 -7.02 -5.27
N GLN A 89 20.59 -8.23 -4.80
CA GLN A 89 19.51 -9.07 -5.33
C GLN A 89 18.22 -8.99 -4.51
N TRP A 90 18.07 -7.97 -3.67
CA TRP A 90 16.92 -7.77 -2.81
C TRP A 90 16.13 -6.56 -3.28
N THR A 91 14.81 -6.67 -3.21
CA THR A 91 13.87 -5.57 -3.42
C THR A 91 13.07 -5.36 -2.15
N GLU A 92 12.93 -4.10 -1.75
CA GLU A 92 12.16 -3.68 -0.60
C GLU A 92 10.96 -2.86 -1.07
N VAL A 93 9.80 -3.10 -0.45
CA VAL A 93 8.62 -2.26 -0.60
C VAL A 93 8.09 -1.93 0.79
N CYS A 94 7.94 -0.64 1.07
CA CYS A 94 7.31 -0.11 2.26
C CYS A 94 6.03 0.64 1.86
N ALA A 95 4.89 0.24 2.40
CA ALA A 95 3.66 1.03 2.35
C ALA A 95 3.55 1.80 3.67
N TYR A 96 3.26 3.10 3.63
CA TYR A 96 3.07 3.90 4.84
C TYR A 96 1.98 4.96 4.66
N GLY A 97 1.45 5.46 5.78
CA GLY A 97 0.44 6.53 5.82
C GLY A 97 0.06 6.88 7.25
N THR A 98 -1.05 7.58 7.42
CA THR A 98 -1.58 7.98 8.73
C THR A 98 -2.88 7.25 9.01
N ALA A 99 -2.95 6.50 10.12
CA ALA A 99 -4.18 5.86 10.56
C ALA A 99 -5.11 6.88 11.20
N VAL A 100 -6.37 6.86 10.81
CA VAL A 100 -7.39 7.82 11.28
C VAL A 100 -8.73 7.13 11.55
N TRP A 101 -9.61 7.82 12.29
CA TRP A 101 -11.03 7.50 12.34
C TRP A 101 -11.81 8.50 11.49
N VAL A 102 -12.53 8.02 10.48
CA VAL A 102 -13.43 8.83 9.66
C VAL A 102 -14.91 8.51 9.92
N THR A 103 -15.73 9.56 9.91
CA THR A 103 -17.19 9.48 10.03
C THR A 103 -17.84 10.14 8.80
N PRO A 104 -18.84 9.52 8.15
CA PRO A 104 -19.47 10.09 6.96
C PRO A 104 -20.33 11.31 7.33
N VAL A 105 -20.16 12.42 6.62
CA VAL A 105 -20.91 13.67 6.84
C VAL A 105 -21.82 14.03 5.67
N SER A 106 -21.47 13.65 4.43
CA SER A 106 -22.34 13.87 3.27
C SER A 106 -23.41 12.79 3.14
N ASP A 107 -24.56 13.13 2.55
CA ASP A 107 -25.65 12.16 2.33
C ASP A 107 -25.19 10.99 1.46
N PHE A 108 -24.36 11.25 0.45
CA PHE A 108 -23.75 10.21 -0.37
C PHE A 108 -22.86 9.28 0.46
N ALA A 109 -21.98 9.82 1.32
CA ALA A 109 -21.09 9.02 2.15
C ALA A 109 -21.87 8.20 3.19
N LYS A 110 -22.91 8.78 3.80
CA LYS A 110 -23.79 8.08 4.74
C LYS A 110 -24.51 6.90 4.09
N ALA A 111 -25.09 7.11 2.91
CA ALA A 111 -25.80 6.08 2.16
C ALA A 111 -24.89 4.94 1.69
N ASN A 112 -23.60 5.21 1.50
CA ASN A 112 -22.63 4.27 0.93
C ASN A 112 -21.53 3.84 1.91
N PHE A 113 -21.64 4.17 3.21
CA PHE A 113 -20.54 4.08 4.18
C PHE A 113 -19.83 2.73 4.13
N LYS A 114 -20.58 1.63 4.31
CA LYS A 114 -20.05 0.26 4.32
C LYS A 114 -19.25 -0.06 3.05
N LYS A 115 -19.77 0.31 1.87
CA LYS A 115 -19.10 0.08 0.58
C LYS A 115 -17.82 0.90 0.43
N LEU A 116 -17.75 2.07 1.04
CA LEU A 116 -16.61 2.98 0.95
C LEU A 116 -15.49 2.62 1.95
N VAL A 117 -15.84 2.03 3.10
CA VAL A 117 -14.87 1.69 4.14
C VAL A 117 -14.43 0.23 4.17
N ASP A 118 -15.15 -0.69 3.51
CA ASP A 118 -14.76 -2.10 3.34
C ASP A 118 -13.69 -2.25 2.24
#